data_AF-A0A6B2DUS7-F1
#
_entry.id   AF-A0A6B2DUS7-F1
#
_cell.length_a   1.000
_cell.length_b   1.000
_cell.length_c   1.000
_cell.angle_alpha   90.00
_cell.angle_beta   90.00
_cell.angle_gamma   90.00
#
_symmetry.space_group_name_H-M   'P 1'
#
loop_
_entity.id
_entity.type
_entity.pdbx_description
1 polymer ?
#
loop_
_entity_poly.entity_id
_entity_poly.type
_entity_poly.pdbx_seq_one_letter_code
_entity_poly.pdbx_strand_id
1 'polypeptide(L)'
;RIADRWGPRVTVNAGLGVLALASATALAAPTAHTSGLPVALFLLGYGWNLVFVGGSAQLSRDLAPATRSRVQGTVDAVVWSASALAGLGSGQLFAGGGYALVAIVGGVLALLPLALLASRDGR
;
A
#
# COMPACT_ATOMS: atom_id res chain seq x y z
N ARG A 1 -15.65 -5.43 8.16
CA ARG A 1 -15.52 -6.37 9.31
C ARG A 1 -14.22 -6.20 10.09
N ILE A 2 -13.01 -6.26 9.49
CA ILE A 2 -11.74 -6.06 10.22
C ILE A 2 -11.62 -4.60 10.72
N ALA A 3 -11.83 -3.61 9.84
CA ALA A 3 -11.84 -2.19 10.22
C ALA A 3 -12.90 -1.83 11.26
N ASP A 4 -14.04 -2.52 11.22
CA ASP A 4 -15.14 -2.29 12.16
C ASP A 4 -14.85 -2.89 13.55
N ARG A 5 -14.13 -4.02 13.61
CA ARG A 5 -13.78 -4.69 14.87
C ARG A 5 -12.53 -4.13 15.55
N TRP A 6 -11.50 -3.80 14.79
CA TRP A 6 -10.16 -3.46 15.33
C TRP A 6 -9.79 -1.99 15.15
N GLY A 7 -10.61 -1.25 14.40
CA GLY A 7 -10.39 0.16 14.14
C GLY A 7 -9.64 0.44 12.83
N PRO A 8 -9.84 1.64 12.25
CA PRO A 8 -9.21 2.08 11.00
C PRO A 8 -7.68 2.04 11.05
N ARG A 9 -7.07 2.54 12.12
CA ARG A 9 -5.60 2.62 12.28
C ARG A 9 -4.94 1.24 12.26
N VAL A 10 -5.48 0.28 13.01
CA VAL A 10 -4.96 -1.11 13.05
C VAL A 10 -5.05 -1.76 11.66
N THR A 11 -6.14 -1.48 10.93
CA THR A 11 -6.34 -2.02 9.58
C THR A 11 -5.33 -1.46 8.59
N VAL A 12 -5.03 -0.15 8.67
CA VAL A 12 -4.00 0.49 7.84
C VAL A 12 -2.62 -0.07 8.17
N ASN A 13 -2.24 -0.16 9.44
CA ASN A 13 -0.93 -0.70 9.85
C ASN A 13 -0.74 -2.16 9.41
N ALA A 14 -1.78 -2.99 9.57
CA ALA A 14 -1.77 -4.37 9.09
C ALA A 14 -1.63 -4.43 7.56
N GLY A 15 -2.37 -3.60 6.82
CA GLY A 15 -2.29 -3.52 5.37
C GLY A 15 -0.90 -3.12 4.87
N LEU A 16 -0.28 -2.12 5.49
CA LEU A 16 1.08 -1.73 5.14
C LEU A 16 2.09 -2.84 5.47
N GLY A 17 1.93 -3.56 6.58
CA GLY A 17 2.77 -4.71 6.93
C GLY A 17 2.67 -5.82 5.89
N VAL A 18 1.47 -6.08 5.37
CA VAL A 18 1.25 -7.01 4.26
C VAL A 18 1.92 -6.52 2.97
N LEU A 19 1.88 -5.22 2.67
CA LEU A 19 2.57 -4.66 1.49
C LEU A 19 4.10 -4.80 1.59
N ALA A 20 4.66 -4.62 2.79
CA ALA A 20 6.08 -4.89 3.04
C ALA A 20 6.42 -6.36 2.84
N LEU A 21 5.57 -7.27 3.33
CA LEU A 21 5.72 -8.72 3.13
C LEU A 21 5.60 -9.11 1.65
N ALA A 22 4.67 -8.49 0.90
CA ALA A 22 4.54 -8.71 -0.54
C ALA A 22 5.83 -8.33 -1.27
N SER A 23 6.43 -7.20 -0.91
CA SER A 23 7.70 -6.72 -1.48
C SER A 23 8.87 -7.66 -1.13
N ALA A 24 8.96 -8.10 0.13
CA ALA A 24 9.96 -9.08 0.55
C ALA A 24 9.80 -10.43 -0.17
N THR A 25 8.56 -10.88 -0.37
CA THR A 25 8.25 -12.11 -1.12
C THR A 25 8.65 -11.99 -2.59
N ALA A 26 8.39 -10.83 -3.21
CA ALA A 26 8.82 -10.55 -4.59
C ALA A 26 10.36 -10.52 -4.72
N LEU A 27 11.07 -10.01 -3.71
CA LEU A 27 12.53 -10.01 -3.63
C LEU A 27 13.12 -11.41 -3.46
N ALA A 28 12.49 -12.24 -2.63
CA ALA A 28 12.92 -13.62 -2.38
C ALA A 28 12.65 -14.56 -3.57
N ALA A 29 11.75 -14.18 -4.48
CA ALA A 29 11.40 -14.92 -5.69
C ALA A 29 11.66 -14.09 -6.96
N PRO A 30 12.94 -13.84 -7.31
CA PRO A 30 13.32 -12.93 -8.41
C PRO A 30 12.93 -13.46 -9.79
N THR A 31 12.58 -14.74 -9.93
CA THR A 31 12.18 -15.34 -11.21
C THR A 31 10.66 -15.50 -11.30
N ALA A 32 10.07 -14.99 -12.38
CA ALA A 32 8.62 -15.02 -12.62
C ALA A 32 7.99 -16.42 -12.69
N HIS A 33 8.81 -17.46 -12.83
CA HIS A 33 8.38 -18.84 -12.94
C HIS A 33 8.24 -19.56 -11.59
N THR A 34 8.66 -18.94 -10.48
CA THR A 34 8.48 -19.51 -9.14
C THR A 34 7.14 -19.10 -8.54
N SER A 35 6.55 -19.99 -7.74
CA SER A 35 5.28 -19.79 -7.03
C SER A 35 5.27 -18.57 -6.09
N GLY A 36 6.42 -17.95 -5.83
CA GLY A 36 6.52 -16.75 -5.00
C GLY A 36 5.91 -15.50 -5.63
N LEU A 37 5.91 -15.35 -6.95
CA LEU A 37 5.38 -14.15 -7.61
C LEU A 37 3.83 -14.07 -7.55
N PRO A 38 3.09 -15.16 -7.80
CA PRO A 38 1.64 -15.21 -7.54
C PRO A 38 1.27 -14.89 -6.08
N VAL A 39 2.05 -15.41 -5.11
CA VAL A 39 1.84 -15.13 -3.68
C VAL A 39 2.10 -13.65 -3.39
N ALA A 40 3.18 -13.08 -3.90
CA ALA A 40 3.48 -11.66 -3.76
C ALA A 40 2.37 -10.77 -4.33
N LEU A 41 1.82 -11.12 -5.50
CA LEU A 41 0.70 -10.40 -6.13
C LEU A 41 -0.59 -10.50 -5.31
N PHE A 42 -0.88 -11.68 -4.75
CA PHE A 42 -2.02 -11.86 -3.85
C PHE A 42 -1.88 -10.99 -2.60
N LEU A 43 -0.71 -11.04 -1.95
CA LEU A 43 -0.42 -10.22 -0.76
C LEU A 43 -0.50 -8.73 -1.09
N LEU A 44 0.03 -8.30 -2.24
CA LEU A 44 -0.04 -6.93 -2.71
C LEU A 44 -1.49 -6.44 -2.82
N GLY A 45 -2.33 -7.22 -3.50
CA GLY A 45 -3.76 -6.91 -3.63
C GLY A 45 -4.47 -6.89 -2.28
N TYR A 46 -4.17 -7.85 -1.40
CA TYR A 46 -4.77 -7.92 -0.07
C TYR A 46 -4.38 -6.73 0.82
N GLY A 47 -3.09 -6.40 0.87
CA GLY A 47 -2.56 -5.26 1.63
C GLY A 47 -3.13 -3.93 1.15
N TRP A 48 -3.22 -3.74 -0.18
CA TRP A 48 -3.83 -2.55 -0.77
C TRP A 48 -5.28 -2.36 -0.34
N ASN A 49 -6.10 -3.42 -0.36
CA ASN A 49 -7.48 -3.37 0.08
C ASN A 49 -7.60 -2.98 1.57
N LEU A 50 -6.73 -3.53 2.43
CA LEU A 50 -6.72 -3.18 3.86
C LEU A 50 -6.39 -1.70 4.09
N VAL A 51 -5.38 -1.16 3.40
CA VAL A 51 -5.01 0.25 3.50
C VAL A 51 -6.13 1.14 2.97
N PHE A 52 -6.75 0.79 1.84
CA PHE A 52 -7.82 1.57 1.23
C PHE A 52 -9.08 1.63 2.11
N VAL A 53 -9.54 0.47 2.59
CA VAL A 53 -10.72 0.38 3.47
C VAL A 53 -10.44 1.04 4.83
N GLY A 54 -9.27 0.78 5.41
CA GLY A 54 -8.85 1.40 6.67
C GLY A 54 -8.73 2.92 6.57
N GLY A 55 -8.08 3.42 5.52
CA GLY A 55 -7.92 4.85 5.26
C GLY A 55 -9.26 5.56 5.04
N SER A 56 -10.13 4.98 4.20
CA SER A 56 -11.47 5.54 3.94
C SER A 56 -12.35 5.54 5.19
N ALA A 57 -12.25 4.50 6.03
CA ALA A 57 -12.94 4.44 7.32
C ALA A 57 -12.43 5.50 8.30
N GLN A 58 -11.12 5.78 8.31
CA GLN A 58 -10.52 6.83 9.14
C GLN A 58 -11.00 8.22 8.68
N LEU A 59 -10.91 8.50 7.38
CA LEU A 59 -11.38 9.75 6.78
C LEU A 59 -12.87 9.98 7.08
N SER A 60 -13.67 8.92 7.00
CA SER A 60 -15.10 8.99 7.28
C SER A 60 -15.41 9.30 8.76
N ARG A 61 -14.57 8.87 9.69
CA ARG A 61 -14.72 9.14 11.13
C ARG A 61 -14.27 10.56 11.49
N ASP A 62 -13.17 11.03 10.91
CA ASP A 62 -12.53 12.29 11.31
C ASP A 62 -13.13 13.52 10.61
N LEU A 63 -13.87 13.32 9.50
CA LEU A 63 -14.44 14.42 8.70
C LEU A 63 -15.95 14.57 8.85
N ALA A 64 -16.40 15.83 8.87
CA ALA A 64 -17.80 16.19 8.79
C ALA A 64 -18.42 15.71 7.45
N PRO A 65 -19.73 15.35 7.42
CA PRO A 65 -20.38 14.84 6.21
C PRO A 65 -20.24 15.78 4.99
N ALA A 66 -20.25 17.10 5.22
CA ALA A 66 -20.15 18.12 4.18
C ALA A 66 -18.76 18.19 3.50
N THR A 67 -17.68 17.84 4.21
CA THR A 67 -16.31 17.90 3.67
C THR A 67 -15.80 16.54 3.20
N ARG A 68 -16.43 15.44 3.66
CA ARG A 68 -16.03 14.06 3.35
C ARG A 68 -15.91 13.78 1.85
N SER A 69 -16.91 14.15 1.05
CA SER A 69 -16.91 13.87 -0.40
C SER A 69 -15.76 14.58 -1.13
N ARG A 70 -15.50 15.84 -0.77
CA ARG A 70 -14.43 16.64 -1.35
C ARG A 70 -13.04 16.08 -1.01
N VAL A 71 -12.82 15.69 0.25
CA VAL A 71 -11.53 15.12 0.66
C VAL A 71 -11.34 13.73 0.07
N GLN A 72 -12.38 12.88 0.04
CA GLN A 72 -12.30 11.56 -0.60
C GLN A 72 -11.96 11.69 -2.09
N GLY A 73 -12.61 12.60 -2.82
CA GLY A 73 -12.27 12.85 -4.23
C GLY A 73 -10.83 13.35 -4.44
N THR A 74 -10.31 14.13 -3.49
CA THR A 74 -8.90 14.57 -3.52
C THR A 74 -7.95 13.40 -3.29
N VAL A 75 -8.26 12.53 -2.31
CA VAL A 75 -7.50 11.31 -2.03
C VAL A 75 -7.51 10.39 -3.25
N ASP A 76 -8.68 10.15 -3.84
CA ASP A 76 -8.80 9.30 -5.02
C ASP A 76 -8.01 9.88 -6.19
N ALA A 77 -8.07 11.20 -6.43
CA ALA A 77 -7.28 11.86 -7.48
C ALA A 77 -5.76 11.69 -7.29
N VAL A 78 -5.28 11.79 -6.04
CA VAL A 78 -3.88 11.53 -5.70
C VAL A 78 -3.51 10.08 -5.94
N VAL A 79 -4.37 9.13 -5.54
CA VAL A 79 -4.15 7.69 -5.74
C VAL A 79 -4.06 7.35 -7.23
N TRP A 80 -4.98 7.86 -8.05
CA TRP A 80 -4.97 7.63 -9.51
C TRP A 80 -3.75 8.27 -10.17
N SER A 81 -3.39 9.49 -9.77
CA SER A 81 -2.21 10.18 -10.31
C SER A 81 -0.91 9.46 -9.94
N ALA A 82 -0.78 9.02 -8.68
CA ALA A 82 0.36 8.23 -8.23
C ALA A 82 0.43 6.88 -8.97
N SER A 83 -0.71 6.22 -9.20
CA SER A 83 -0.79 4.96 -9.94
C SER A 83 -0.38 5.14 -11.39
N ALA A 84 -0.76 6.25 -12.04
CA ALA A 84 -0.33 6.58 -13.39
C ALA A 84 1.19 6.80 -13.46
N LEU A 85 1.75 7.60 -12.56
CA LEU A 85 3.20 7.84 -12.49
C LEU A 85 3.98 6.55 -12.19
N ALA A 86 3.50 5.73 -11.26
CA ALA A 86 4.09 4.43 -10.95
C ALA A 86 4.02 3.48 -12.15
N GLY A 87 2.90 3.46 -12.89
CA GLY A 87 2.76 2.69 -14.12
C GLY A 87 3.79 3.09 -15.17
N LEU A 88 3.91 4.40 -15.44
CA LEU A 88 4.89 4.94 -16.38
C LEU A 88 6.34 4.66 -15.97
N GLY A 89 6.65 4.76 -14.66
CA GLY A 89 8.00 4.50 -14.13
C GLY A 89 8.35 3.02 -14.00
N SER A 90 7.36 2.14 -13.82
CA SER A 90 7.59 0.72 -13.53
C SER A 90 8.30 -0.02 -14.66
N GLY A 91 8.00 0.33 -15.92
CA GLY A 91 8.68 -0.24 -17.10
C GLY A 91 10.16 0.13 -17.13
N GLN A 92 10.50 1.38 -16.84
CA GLN A 92 11.89 1.85 -16.79
C GLN A 92 12.67 1.21 -15.64
N LEU A 93 12.04 1.09 -14.47
CA LEU A 93 12.63 0.37 -13.33
C LEU A 93 12.88 -1.10 -13.67
N PHE A 94 11.90 -1.75 -14.30
CA PHE A 94 12.04 -3.13 -14.74
C PHE A 94 13.15 -3.30 -15.80
N ALA A 95 13.25 -2.39 -16.77
CA ALA A 95 14.29 -2.44 -17.79
C ALA A 95 15.70 -2.22 -17.23
N GLY A 96 15.85 -1.41 -16.17
CA GLY A 96 17.15 -1.11 -15.55
C GLY A 96 17.62 -2.13 -14.52
N GLY A 97 16.71 -2.80 -13.81
CA GLY A 97 17.07 -3.69 -12.69
C GLY A 97 16.10 -4.84 -12.42
N GLY A 98 15.24 -5.17 -13.38
CA GLY A 98 14.31 -6.29 -13.31
C GLY A 98 13.27 -6.18 -12.19
N TYR A 99 12.67 -7.32 -11.85
CA TYR A 99 11.67 -7.41 -10.77
C TYR A 99 12.21 -7.01 -9.40
N ALA A 100 13.51 -7.22 -9.15
CA ALA A 100 14.15 -6.86 -7.89
C ALA A 100 14.12 -5.34 -7.64
N LEU A 101 14.46 -4.53 -8.66
CA LEU A 101 14.44 -3.07 -8.50
C LEU A 101 13.03 -2.54 -8.27
N VAL A 102 12.04 -3.08 -8.99
CA VAL A 102 10.62 -2.73 -8.79
C VAL A 102 10.16 -3.08 -7.37
N ALA A 103 10.53 -4.26 -6.86
CA ALA A 103 10.17 -4.72 -5.52
C ALA A 103 10.85 -3.89 -4.42
N ILE A 104 12.10 -3.46 -4.60
CA ILE A 104 12.81 -2.58 -3.66
C ILE A 104 12.12 -1.23 -3.57
N VAL A 105 11.87 -0.58 -4.73
CA VAL A 105 11.23 0.73 -4.77
C VAL A 105 9.83 0.67 -4.16
N GLY A 106 9.03 -0.34 -4.54
CA GLY A 106 7.71 -0.57 -3.95
C GLY A 106 7.76 -0.81 -2.44
N GLY A 107 8.71 -1.62 -1.97
CA GLY A 107 8.92 -1.91 -0.56
C GLY A 107 9.29 -0.67 0.26
N VAL A 108 10.21 0.16 -0.24
CA VAL A 108 10.59 1.43 0.42
C VAL A 108 9.39 2.36 0.54
N LEU A 109 8.59 2.49 -0.53
CA LEU A 109 7.38 3.32 -0.51
C LEU A 109 6.32 2.80 0.47
N ALA A 110 6.23 1.48 0.67
CA ALA A 110 5.33 0.88 1.67
C ALA A 110 5.84 1.04 3.11
N LEU A 111 7.16 0.99 3.32
CA LEU A 111 7.79 1.09 4.64
C LEU A 111 7.82 2.52 5.18
N LEU A 112 7.90 3.54 4.32
CA LEU A 112 7.92 4.95 4.73
C LEU A 112 6.70 5.34 5.59
N PRO A 113 5.44 5.14 5.15
CA PRO A 113 4.28 5.44 5.98
C PRO A 113 4.18 4.55 7.22
N LEU A 114 4.62 3.30 7.15
CA LEU A 114 4.69 2.41 8.33
C LEU A 114 5.60 2.98 9.42
N ALA A 115 6.82 3.37 9.05
CA ALA A 115 7.80 3.91 9.98
C ALA A 115 7.30 5.22 10.59
N LEU A 116 6.67 6.09 9.78
CA LEU A 116 6.09 7.35 10.26
C LEU A 116 4.94 7.12 11.23
N LEU A 117 4.05 6.16 10.98
CA LEU A 117 2.94 5.84 11.87
C LEU A 117 3.44 5.16 13.16
N ALA A 118 4.37 4.21 13.06
CA ALA A 118 4.97 3.56 14.22
C ALA A 118 5.72 4.56 15.12
N SER A 119 6.38 5.56 14.55
CA SER A 119 7.07 6.62 15.31
C SER A 119 6.13 7.57 16.07
N ARG A 120 4.85 7.63 15.67
CA ARG A 120 3.82 8.46 16.33
C ARG A 120 3.10 7.73 17.46
N ASP A 121 2.95 6.42 17.36
CA ASP A 121 2.31 5.61 18.41
C ASP A 121 3.24 5.37 19.63
N GLY A 122 4.55 5.63 19.48
CA GLY A 122 5.55 5.56 20.57
C GLY A 122 5.80 6.86 21.33
N ARG A 123 4.99 7.91 21.09
CA ARG A 123 5.02 9.20 21.82
C ARG A 123 3.70 9.41 22.56
#